data_AF-A0AAJ0C961-F1
#
_entry.id   AF-A0AAJ0C961-F1
#
_cell.length_a   1.000
_cell.length_b   1.000
_cell.length_c   1.000
_cell.angle_alpha   90.00
_cell.angle_beta   90.00
_cell.angle_gamma   90.00
#
_symmetry.space_group_name_H-M   'P 1'
#
loop_
_entity.id
_entity.type
_entity.pdbx_description
1 polymer ?
#
loop_
_entity_poly.entity_id
_entity_poly.type
_entity_poly.pdbx_seq_one_letter_code
_entity_poly.pdbx_strand_id
1 'polypeptide(L)'
;MAAEQAPLLEGMVGIPPAPFASALSPGEPSGQRLPQAIAHRGYKAAYPENSMGAFRGAVAVGSRAVETDLHLSKDGVVVLSHDATLERCFGRKEKIAACDWSYLRGLRTTRAPHEAMPRLVDLLAYLAQPGLEDIWVLLDVKRDDDPDEIMGRTAAAIASVPASRPWRDRIVVGCWNAPYIELCKEYLPGFPVAFIGWSLLYASKFLREPNVNFNLIQQALAGPCGTRFMAAAHRAGRSVFAWTVNEEEWMEWCIRKGVDGVITDDPKLFLEVCERWCGEAGKAAGDDRRGGARPSALRRVRQFTAVVIVQLLATLMTGLLFYKSGVMERKRRRKMRS
;
A
#
# COMPACT_ATOMS: atom_id res chain seq x y z
N MET A 1 -27.19 -35.74 -16.70
CA MET A 1 -26.76 -35.64 -15.30
C MET A 1 -26.35 -34.20 -15.07
N ALA A 2 -27.03 -33.55 -14.13
CA ALA A 2 -27.03 -32.11 -13.95
C ALA A 2 -25.63 -31.57 -13.59
N ALA A 3 -25.30 -30.43 -14.17
CA ALA A 3 -24.17 -29.60 -13.79
C ALA A 3 -24.39 -29.13 -12.35
N GLU A 4 -23.41 -29.38 -11.49
CA GLU A 4 -23.40 -28.91 -10.11
C GLU A 4 -23.20 -27.39 -10.14
N GLN A 5 -24.30 -26.68 -9.89
CA GLN A 5 -24.31 -25.23 -9.72
C GLN A 5 -23.50 -24.89 -8.46
N ALA A 6 -22.44 -24.11 -8.64
CA ALA A 6 -21.75 -23.47 -7.53
C ALA A 6 -22.76 -22.64 -6.71
N PRO A 7 -22.75 -22.73 -5.37
CA PRO A 7 -23.75 -22.05 -4.56
C PRO A 7 -23.64 -20.53 -4.75
N LEU A 8 -24.81 -19.93 -4.94
CA LEU A 8 -25.06 -18.49 -4.96
C LEU A 8 -24.38 -17.78 -3.79
N LEU A 9 -23.87 -16.59 -4.09
CA LEU A 9 -23.27 -15.60 -3.19
C LEU A 9 -24.21 -15.23 -2.03
N GLU A 10 -24.28 -16.06 -1.00
CA GLU A 10 -24.86 -15.69 0.30
C GLU A 10 -23.72 -15.45 1.31
N GLY A 11 -23.49 -14.19 1.68
CA GLY A 11 -23.00 -13.88 3.03
C GLY A 11 -21.66 -13.16 3.24
N MET A 12 -20.91 -12.71 2.23
CA MET A 12 -19.70 -11.89 2.49
C MET A 12 -19.94 -10.39 2.31
N VAL A 13 -20.80 -9.80 3.15
CA VAL A 13 -21.13 -8.35 3.13
C VAL A 13 -19.98 -7.49 3.73
N GLY A 14 -18.94 -8.12 4.29
CA GLY A 14 -17.83 -7.45 4.96
C GLY A 14 -16.48 -7.60 4.25
N ILE A 15 -15.59 -6.65 4.50
CA ILE A 15 -14.17 -6.75 4.11
C ILE A 15 -13.53 -7.91 4.89
N PRO A 16 -12.82 -8.85 4.25
CA PRO A 16 -12.15 -9.95 4.96
C PRO A 16 -10.80 -9.52 5.56
N PRO A 17 -10.29 -10.27 6.56
CA PRO A 17 -8.95 -10.05 7.09
C PRO A 17 -7.85 -10.37 6.06
N ALA A 18 -6.68 -9.76 6.23
CA ALA A 18 -5.47 -10.03 5.42
C ALA A 18 -4.34 -10.61 6.29
N PRO A 19 -4.45 -11.85 6.81
CA PRO A 19 -3.42 -12.42 7.67
C PRO A 19 -2.05 -12.50 6.97
N PHE A 20 -2.05 -12.70 5.64
CA PHE A 20 -0.84 -12.72 4.81
C PHE A 20 -0.08 -11.38 4.77
N ALA A 21 -0.73 -10.27 5.13
CA ALA A 21 -0.12 -8.93 5.14
C ALA A 21 0.37 -8.50 6.55
N SER A 22 0.20 -9.34 7.58
CA SER A 22 0.67 -9.04 8.94
C SER A 22 2.19 -9.20 9.08
N ALA A 23 2.78 -8.65 10.14
CA ALA A 23 4.19 -8.88 10.47
C ALA A 23 4.53 -10.39 10.48
N LEU A 24 5.71 -10.75 10.00
CA LEU A 24 6.18 -12.14 9.91
C LEU A 24 7.00 -12.52 11.13
N SER A 25 6.86 -13.76 11.62
CA SER A 25 7.82 -14.29 12.59
C SER A 25 9.09 -14.69 11.85
N PRO A 26 10.28 -14.17 12.21
CA PRO A 26 11.51 -14.85 11.82
C PRO A 26 11.44 -16.26 12.41
N GLY A 27 11.80 -17.31 11.67
CA GLY A 27 11.64 -18.71 12.09
C GLY A 27 12.45 -19.15 13.33
N GLU A 28 12.90 -18.20 14.15
CA GLU A 28 13.67 -18.31 15.39
C GLU A 28 12.76 -18.07 16.63
N PRO A 29 13.10 -18.60 17.82
CA PRO A 29 12.22 -18.61 18.98
C PRO A 29 12.06 -17.24 19.68
N SER A 30 12.55 -16.13 19.11
CA SER A 30 12.49 -14.81 19.74
C SER A 30 11.06 -14.28 19.94
N GLY A 31 10.08 -14.85 19.23
CA GLY A 31 8.65 -14.46 19.32
C GLY A 31 8.34 -13.07 18.77
N GLN A 32 9.34 -12.29 18.34
CA GLN A 32 9.17 -10.94 17.84
C GLN A 32 8.85 -10.97 16.33
N ARG A 33 7.63 -10.57 15.97
CA ARG A 33 7.25 -10.42 14.56
C ARG A 33 7.92 -9.18 13.96
N LEU A 34 8.50 -9.33 12.77
CA LEU A 34 9.12 -8.27 12.00
C LEU A 34 8.15 -7.68 10.97
N PRO A 35 8.20 -6.37 10.71
CA PRO A 35 7.45 -5.78 9.62
C PRO A 35 7.82 -6.41 8.28
N GLN A 36 6.85 -6.61 7.40
CA GLN A 36 7.12 -7.04 6.04
C GLN A 36 7.79 -5.93 5.22
N ALA A 37 8.76 -6.29 4.39
CA ALA A 37 9.32 -5.40 3.38
C ALA A 37 8.36 -5.29 2.20
N ILE A 38 7.64 -4.17 2.09
CA ILE A 38 6.73 -3.88 0.98
C ILE A 38 7.46 -2.97 -0.01
N ALA A 39 7.77 -3.50 -1.19
CA ALA A 39 8.55 -2.80 -2.20
C ALA A 39 7.71 -1.72 -2.89
N HIS A 40 7.94 -0.46 -2.54
CA HIS A 40 7.20 0.72 -3.03
C HIS A 40 7.45 0.92 -4.52
N ARG A 41 6.40 0.71 -5.34
CA ARG A 41 6.50 0.72 -6.81
C ARG A 41 7.53 -0.28 -7.35
N GLY A 42 7.69 -1.41 -6.65
CA GLY A 42 8.79 -2.37 -6.84
C GLY A 42 10.10 -1.92 -6.17
N TYR A 43 11.24 -2.44 -6.64
CA TYR A 43 12.56 -2.07 -6.13
C TYR A 43 13.06 -0.75 -6.74
N LYS A 44 12.35 0.34 -6.45
CA LYS A 44 12.55 1.68 -7.03
C LYS A 44 13.95 2.27 -6.77
N ALA A 45 14.64 1.90 -5.69
CA ALA A 45 16.00 2.36 -5.47
C ALA A 45 16.97 1.85 -6.57
N ALA A 46 16.77 0.61 -7.05
CA ALA A 46 17.62 0.01 -8.07
C ALA A 46 17.08 0.17 -9.52
N TYR A 47 15.76 0.21 -9.70
CA TYR A 47 15.11 0.19 -11.02
C TYR A 47 14.18 1.41 -11.21
N PRO A 48 13.78 1.75 -12.46
CA PRO A 48 12.67 2.67 -12.67
C PRO A 48 11.42 2.19 -11.94
N GLU A 49 10.70 3.10 -11.30
CA GLU A 49 9.50 2.75 -10.53
C GLU A 49 8.38 2.17 -11.43
N ASN A 50 7.54 1.31 -10.86
CA ASN A 50 6.42 0.66 -11.56
C ASN A 50 6.85 0.02 -12.89
N SER A 51 7.99 -0.69 -12.92
CA SER A 51 8.47 -1.48 -14.06
C SER A 51 8.50 -2.97 -13.74
N MET A 52 8.49 -3.82 -14.76
CA MET A 52 8.65 -5.27 -14.55
C MET A 52 10.01 -5.62 -13.93
N GLY A 53 11.07 -4.89 -14.28
CA GLY A 53 12.39 -5.00 -13.65
C GLY A 53 12.36 -4.66 -12.17
N ALA A 54 11.65 -3.60 -11.77
CA ALA A 54 11.48 -3.25 -10.37
C ALA A 54 10.72 -4.33 -9.57
N PHE A 55 9.65 -4.89 -10.14
CA PHE A 55 8.88 -5.96 -9.49
C PHE A 55 9.67 -7.25 -9.37
N ARG A 56 10.38 -7.67 -10.44
CA ARG A 56 11.26 -8.84 -10.40
C ARG A 56 12.42 -8.64 -9.43
N GLY A 57 13.02 -7.45 -9.45
CA GLY A 57 14.11 -7.07 -8.54
C GLY A 57 13.68 -7.15 -7.08
N ALA A 58 12.47 -6.68 -6.74
CA ALA A 58 11.93 -6.75 -5.39
C ALA A 58 11.79 -8.20 -4.90
N VAL A 59 11.19 -9.08 -5.71
CA VAL A 59 11.07 -10.51 -5.39
C VAL A 59 12.45 -11.16 -5.27
N ALA A 60 13.38 -10.84 -6.17
CA ALA A 60 14.72 -11.42 -6.19
C ALA A 60 15.55 -11.07 -4.94
N VAL A 61 15.35 -9.90 -4.34
CA VAL A 61 16.01 -9.55 -3.07
C VAL A 61 15.29 -10.10 -1.83
N GLY A 62 14.20 -10.84 -1.99
CA GLY A 62 13.49 -11.52 -0.91
C GLY A 62 12.28 -10.76 -0.35
N SER A 63 11.84 -9.66 -0.98
CA SER A 63 10.59 -9.01 -0.60
C SER A 63 9.40 -9.91 -0.94
N ARG A 64 8.51 -10.12 0.02
CA ARG A 64 7.28 -10.91 -0.13
C ARG A 64 6.05 -10.06 -0.49
N ALA A 65 6.25 -8.76 -0.67
CA ALA A 65 5.18 -7.80 -0.88
C ALA A 65 5.59 -6.72 -1.87
N VAL A 66 4.80 -6.49 -2.90
CA VAL A 66 5.03 -5.40 -3.86
C VAL A 66 3.88 -4.41 -3.74
N GLU A 67 4.20 -3.12 -3.72
CA GLU A 67 3.20 -2.06 -3.85
C GLU A 67 3.30 -1.46 -5.26
N THR A 68 2.15 -1.10 -5.84
CA THR A 68 2.07 -0.44 -7.15
C THR A 68 0.83 0.43 -7.25
N ASP A 69 0.82 1.33 -8.23
CA ASP A 69 -0.16 2.39 -8.41
C ASP A 69 -0.99 2.15 -9.68
N LEU A 70 -2.32 2.29 -9.60
CA LEU A 70 -3.22 2.03 -10.72
C LEU A 70 -3.73 3.31 -11.39
N HIS A 71 -3.69 3.32 -12.72
CA HIS A 71 -4.34 4.32 -13.57
C HIS A 71 -5.02 3.66 -14.78
N LEU A 72 -5.96 4.37 -15.42
CA LEU A 72 -6.55 3.94 -16.69
C LEU A 72 -5.92 4.64 -17.89
N SER A 73 -5.64 3.86 -18.93
CA SER A 73 -5.51 4.40 -20.29
C SER A 73 -6.88 4.86 -20.82
N LYS A 74 -6.88 5.64 -21.90
CA LYS A 74 -8.10 6.12 -22.56
C LYS A 74 -9.04 4.98 -23.00
N ASP A 75 -8.48 3.86 -23.42
CA ASP A 75 -9.19 2.65 -23.85
C ASP A 75 -9.48 1.67 -22.70
N GLY A 76 -9.33 2.11 -21.44
CA GLY A 76 -9.75 1.36 -20.24
C GLY A 76 -8.80 0.26 -19.81
N VAL A 77 -7.53 0.28 -20.24
CA VAL A 77 -6.50 -0.66 -19.78
C VAL A 77 -5.92 -0.17 -18.46
N VAL A 78 -5.90 -1.04 -17.45
CA VAL A 78 -5.28 -0.74 -16.14
C VAL A 78 -3.76 -0.81 -16.27
N VAL A 79 -3.11 0.35 -16.23
CA VAL A 79 -1.66 0.51 -16.30
C VAL A 79 -1.07 0.86 -14.94
N LEU A 80 0.22 0.57 -14.77
CA LEU A 80 0.93 0.78 -13.51
C LEU A 80 1.80 2.06 -13.60
N SER A 81 1.42 3.09 -12.87
CA SER A 81 2.12 4.39 -12.81
C SER A 81 1.66 5.17 -11.59
N HIS A 82 2.57 5.88 -10.94
CA HIS A 82 2.21 6.70 -9.78
C HIS A 82 1.53 8.01 -10.17
N ASP A 83 2.05 8.65 -11.21
CA ASP A 83 1.54 9.94 -11.65
C ASP A 83 0.47 9.69 -12.73
N ALA A 84 -0.57 10.52 -12.73
CA ALA A 84 -1.56 10.57 -13.81
C ALA A 84 -0.97 11.12 -15.13
N THR A 85 0.25 11.67 -15.10
CA THR A 85 0.97 12.20 -16.26
C THR A 85 2.20 11.37 -16.58
N LEU A 86 2.60 11.39 -17.85
CA LEU A 86 3.76 10.64 -18.33
C LEU A 86 5.09 11.41 -18.15
N GLU A 87 5.07 12.62 -17.63
CA GLU A 87 6.18 13.57 -17.76
C GLU A 87 7.41 13.13 -16.99
N ARG A 88 7.25 12.80 -15.71
CA ARG A 88 8.36 12.44 -14.84
C ARG A 88 9.03 11.13 -15.26
N CYS A 89 8.23 10.11 -15.55
CA CYS A 89 8.74 8.76 -15.79
C CYS A 89 9.06 8.48 -17.27
N PHE A 90 8.37 9.11 -18.21
CA PHE A 90 8.47 8.81 -19.65
C PHE A 90 8.81 10.03 -20.52
N GLY A 91 8.93 11.24 -19.95
CA GLY A 91 9.32 12.45 -20.69
C GLY A 91 8.28 12.89 -21.72
N ARG A 92 6.99 12.67 -21.42
CA ARG A 92 5.84 13.01 -22.27
C ARG A 92 4.86 13.88 -21.48
N LYS A 93 4.32 14.93 -22.08
CA LYS A 93 3.46 15.91 -21.37
C LYS A 93 2.02 15.45 -21.22
N GLU A 94 1.65 14.38 -21.90
CA GLU A 94 0.31 13.84 -21.96
C GLU A 94 -0.09 13.17 -20.62
N LYS A 95 -1.40 13.17 -20.36
CA LYS A 95 -2.01 12.38 -19.29
C LYS A 95 -2.20 10.94 -19.76
N ILE A 96 -2.08 9.99 -18.83
CA ILE A 96 -2.31 8.56 -19.12
C ILE A 96 -3.74 8.34 -19.66
N ALA A 97 -4.74 8.91 -19.00
CA ALA A 97 -6.15 8.82 -19.40
C ALA A 97 -6.47 9.48 -20.77
N ALA A 98 -5.52 10.17 -21.40
CA ALA A 98 -5.66 10.75 -22.74
C ALA A 98 -5.04 9.87 -23.84
N CYS A 99 -4.37 8.78 -23.47
CA CYS A 99 -3.60 7.94 -24.39
C CYS A 99 -4.17 6.52 -24.44
N ASP A 100 -4.29 5.96 -25.64
CA ASP A 100 -4.63 4.55 -25.82
C ASP A 100 -3.44 3.64 -25.45
N TRP A 101 -3.71 2.41 -25.03
CA TRP A 101 -2.67 1.45 -24.67
C TRP A 101 -1.66 1.19 -25.80
N SER A 102 -2.12 1.25 -27.06
CA SER A 102 -1.26 1.10 -28.25
C SER A 102 -0.10 2.11 -28.29
N TYR A 103 -0.31 3.34 -27.79
CA TYR A 103 0.73 4.34 -27.61
C TYR A 103 1.57 4.07 -26.36
N LEU A 104 0.90 3.86 -25.22
CA LEU A 104 1.55 3.69 -23.92
C LEU A 104 2.56 2.53 -23.91
N ARG A 105 2.23 1.40 -24.54
CA ARG A 105 3.14 0.23 -24.63
C ARG A 105 4.45 0.51 -25.38
N GLY A 106 4.46 1.55 -26.21
CA GLY A 106 5.65 2.00 -26.96
C GLY A 106 6.59 2.87 -26.13
N LEU A 107 6.14 3.41 -25.00
CA LEU A 107 6.94 4.29 -24.16
C LEU A 107 8.01 3.53 -23.39
N ARG A 108 9.09 4.23 -23.06
CA ARG A 108 10.17 3.72 -22.21
C ARG A 108 10.50 4.72 -21.13
N THR A 109 10.85 4.22 -19.95
CA THR A 109 11.22 5.08 -18.82
C THR A 109 12.43 5.93 -19.17
N THR A 110 12.48 7.17 -18.67
CA THR A 110 13.61 8.10 -18.86
C THR A 110 14.83 7.64 -18.06
N ARG A 111 14.61 7.04 -16.89
CA ARG A 111 15.63 6.40 -16.08
C ARG A 111 16.02 5.04 -16.69
N ALA A 112 17.32 4.74 -16.69
CA ALA A 112 17.85 3.43 -17.07
C ALA A 112 17.66 2.38 -15.94
N PRO A 113 17.51 1.07 -16.27
CA PRO A 113 17.25 0.54 -17.61
C PRO A 113 15.94 1.08 -18.19
N HIS A 114 15.92 1.42 -19.48
CA HIS A 114 14.74 2.02 -20.13
C HIS A 114 13.66 0.95 -20.33
N GLU A 115 12.69 0.88 -19.42
CA GLU A 115 11.67 -0.17 -19.38
C GLU A 115 10.31 0.30 -19.88
N ALA A 116 9.49 -0.64 -20.34
CA ALA A 116 8.13 -0.36 -20.77
C ALA A 116 7.20 -0.13 -19.56
N MET A 117 6.14 0.65 -19.77
CA MET A 117 5.02 0.74 -18.83
C MET A 117 4.32 -0.62 -18.75
N PRO A 118 4.19 -1.23 -17.55
CA PRO A 118 3.44 -2.47 -17.38
C PRO A 118 1.95 -2.22 -17.17
N ARG A 119 1.15 -3.23 -17.47
CA ARG A 119 -0.26 -3.33 -17.05
C ARG A 119 -0.38 -4.13 -15.77
N LEU A 120 -1.51 -3.99 -15.07
CA LEU A 120 -1.82 -4.84 -13.93
C LEU A 120 -1.76 -6.33 -14.30
N VAL A 121 -2.30 -6.70 -15.46
CA VAL A 121 -2.26 -8.10 -15.95
C VAL A 121 -0.83 -8.62 -16.18
N ASP A 122 0.14 -7.76 -16.50
CA ASP A 122 1.53 -8.17 -16.70
C ASP A 122 2.20 -8.53 -15.37
N LEU A 123 1.93 -7.75 -14.31
CA LEU A 123 2.37 -8.05 -12.94
C LEU A 123 1.70 -9.32 -12.41
N LEU A 124 0.38 -9.45 -12.55
CA LEU A 124 -0.35 -10.63 -12.08
C LEU A 124 0.09 -11.89 -12.82
N ALA A 125 0.31 -11.84 -14.13
CA ALA A 125 0.80 -12.98 -14.91
C ALA A 125 2.21 -13.40 -14.46
N TYR A 126 3.07 -12.45 -14.09
CA TYR A 126 4.36 -12.77 -13.47
C TYR A 126 4.17 -13.48 -12.13
N LEU A 127 3.35 -12.93 -11.22
CA LEU A 127 3.13 -13.47 -9.88
C LEU A 127 2.30 -14.77 -9.84
N ALA A 128 1.66 -15.14 -10.94
CA ALA A 128 0.97 -16.43 -11.10
C ALA A 128 1.93 -17.59 -11.42
N GLN A 129 3.21 -17.32 -11.69
CA GLN A 129 4.20 -18.35 -11.95
C GLN A 129 4.46 -19.23 -10.71
N PRO A 130 4.77 -20.53 -10.89
CA PRO A 130 5.07 -21.42 -9.77
C PRO A 130 6.22 -20.91 -8.90
N GLY A 131 6.05 -21.00 -7.57
CA GLY A 131 7.02 -20.55 -6.57
C GLY A 131 6.85 -19.09 -6.15
N LEU A 132 5.91 -18.35 -6.75
CA LEU A 132 5.62 -16.96 -6.39
C LEU A 132 4.29 -16.80 -5.64
N GLU A 133 3.63 -17.90 -5.24
CA GLU A 133 2.29 -17.91 -4.64
C GLU A 133 2.19 -17.11 -3.33
N ASP A 134 3.29 -17.00 -2.59
CA ASP A 134 3.36 -16.27 -1.31
C ASP A 134 3.71 -14.79 -1.47
N ILE A 135 3.98 -14.33 -2.69
CA ILE A 135 4.15 -12.90 -2.97
C ILE A 135 2.75 -12.27 -3.05
N TRP A 136 2.52 -11.24 -2.23
CA TRP A 136 1.28 -10.46 -2.23
C TRP A 136 1.49 -9.03 -2.75
N VAL A 137 0.40 -8.36 -3.12
CA VAL A 137 0.40 -7.04 -3.76
C VAL A 137 -0.48 -6.06 -2.98
N LEU A 138 0.03 -4.86 -2.73
CA LEU A 138 -0.73 -3.70 -2.30
C LEU A 138 -1.02 -2.82 -3.51
N LEU A 139 -2.29 -2.67 -3.88
CA LEU A 139 -2.70 -1.85 -5.03
C LEU A 139 -3.15 -0.46 -4.58
N ASP A 140 -2.38 0.59 -4.84
CA ASP A 140 -2.85 1.97 -4.64
C ASP A 140 -3.77 2.38 -5.79
N VAL A 141 -5.08 2.45 -5.51
CA VAL A 141 -6.06 2.97 -6.47
C VAL A 141 -6.01 4.50 -6.45
N LYS A 142 -5.40 5.10 -7.47
CA LYS A 142 -5.30 6.56 -7.58
C LYS A 142 -6.66 7.18 -7.82
N ARG A 143 -6.78 8.45 -7.41
CA ARG A 143 -8.05 9.19 -7.41
C ARG A 143 -8.26 10.07 -8.64
N ASP A 144 -7.36 9.99 -9.61
CA ASP A 144 -7.34 10.85 -10.79
C ASP A 144 -8.30 10.36 -11.89
N ASP A 145 -8.67 9.08 -11.84
CA ASP A 145 -9.60 8.41 -12.76
C ASP A 145 -11.04 8.42 -12.22
N ASP A 146 -12.00 8.07 -13.10
CA ASP A 146 -13.37 7.81 -12.66
C ASP A 146 -13.40 6.62 -11.69
N PRO A 147 -13.96 6.78 -10.48
CA PRO A 147 -13.86 5.79 -9.41
C PRO A 147 -14.58 4.47 -9.74
N ASP A 148 -15.72 4.52 -10.43
CA ASP A 148 -16.45 3.33 -10.85
C ASP A 148 -15.69 2.60 -11.96
N GLU A 149 -15.20 3.35 -12.96
CA GLU A 149 -14.46 2.75 -14.07
C GLU A 149 -13.15 2.10 -13.61
N ILE A 150 -12.30 2.79 -12.82
CA ILE A 150 -11.03 2.21 -12.36
C ILE A 150 -11.26 0.94 -11.52
N MET A 151 -12.29 0.93 -10.67
CA MET A 151 -12.61 -0.23 -9.83
C MET A 151 -13.13 -1.41 -10.66
N GLY A 152 -14.07 -1.17 -11.57
CA GLY A 152 -14.61 -2.21 -12.46
C GLY A 152 -13.53 -2.79 -13.39
N ARG A 153 -12.69 -1.95 -14.00
CA ARG A 153 -11.59 -2.39 -14.86
C ARG A 153 -10.51 -3.14 -14.08
N THR A 154 -10.23 -2.73 -12.85
CA THR A 154 -9.29 -3.44 -11.94
C THR A 154 -9.83 -4.83 -11.60
N ALA A 155 -11.11 -4.95 -11.28
CA ALA A 155 -11.74 -6.24 -11.01
C ALA A 155 -11.69 -7.17 -12.23
N ALA A 156 -12.01 -6.66 -13.42
CA ALA A 156 -11.92 -7.41 -14.67
C ALA A 156 -10.48 -7.85 -14.96
N ALA A 157 -9.49 -6.98 -14.75
CA ALA A 157 -8.07 -7.30 -14.96
C ALA A 157 -7.59 -8.40 -14.00
N ILE A 158 -7.95 -8.33 -12.72
CA ILE A 158 -7.64 -9.37 -11.72
C ILE A 158 -8.28 -10.71 -12.11
N ALA A 159 -9.56 -10.71 -12.48
CA ALA A 159 -10.29 -11.93 -12.87
C ALA A 159 -9.74 -12.58 -14.15
N SER A 160 -9.11 -11.79 -15.04
CA SER A 160 -8.59 -12.27 -16.33
C SER A 160 -7.31 -13.12 -16.22
N VAL A 161 -6.64 -13.10 -15.06
CA VAL A 161 -5.38 -13.83 -14.84
C VAL A 161 -5.62 -14.95 -13.83
N PRO A 162 -5.58 -16.24 -14.22
CA PRO A 162 -5.71 -17.34 -13.26
C PRO A 162 -4.47 -17.45 -12.37
N ALA A 163 -4.66 -17.89 -11.11
CA ALA A 163 -3.58 -18.15 -10.17
C ALA A 163 -3.90 -19.40 -9.33
N SER A 164 -2.87 -20.17 -8.97
CA SER A 164 -2.99 -21.37 -8.12
C SER A 164 -3.51 -21.03 -6.72
N ARG A 165 -3.03 -19.93 -6.14
CA ARG A 165 -3.58 -19.31 -4.93
C ARG A 165 -4.48 -18.13 -5.32
N PRO A 166 -5.74 -18.06 -4.83
CA PRO A 166 -6.67 -17.00 -5.19
C PRO A 166 -6.13 -15.59 -4.96
N TRP A 167 -6.42 -14.66 -5.88
CA TRP A 167 -5.95 -13.27 -5.75
C TRP A 167 -6.45 -12.56 -4.49
N ARG A 168 -7.65 -12.91 -4.01
CA ARG A 168 -8.19 -12.38 -2.73
C ARG A 168 -7.32 -12.70 -1.52
N ASP A 169 -6.50 -13.76 -1.60
CA ASP A 169 -5.57 -14.18 -0.55
C ASP A 169 -4.15 -13.65 -0.77
N ARG A 170 -3.99 -12.74 -1.73
CA ARG A 170 -2.71 -12.19 -2.21
C ARG A 170 -2.76 -10.70 -2.57
N ILE A 171 -3.92 -10.06 -2.54
CA ILE A 171 -4.07 -8.65 -2.91
C ILE A 171 -4.74 -7.91 -1.76
N VAL A 172 -4.15 -6.77 -1.39
CA VAL A 172 -4.79 -5.76 -0.55
C VAL A 172 -5.07 -4.54 -1.42
N VAL A 173 -6.32 -4.08 -1.46
CA VAL A 173 -6.72 -2.90 -2.23
C VAL A 173 -6.57 -1.65 -1.37
N GLY A 174 -5.75 -0.72 -1.80
CA GLY A 174 -5.45 0.53 -1.15
C GLY A 174 -6.40 1.65 -1.56
N CYS A 175 -7.14 2.21 -0.60
CA CYS A 175 -8.19 3.21 -0.85
C CYS A 175 -7.98 4.49 -0.05
N TRP A 176 -8.13 5.64 -0.70
CA TRP A 176 -7.85 6.96 -0.09
C TRP A 176 -9.04 7.60 0.65
N ASN A 177 -10.26 7.11 0.46
CA ASN A 177 -11.46 7.65 1.10
C ASN A 177 -12.59 6.60 1.13
N ALA A 178 -13.65 6.91 1.89
CA ALA A 178 -14.77 5.99 2.09
C ALA A 178 -15.48 5.54 0.79
N PRO A 179 -15.76 6.42 -0.20
CA PRO A 179 -16.30 5.98 -1.49
C PRO A 179 -15.54 4.83 -2.15
N TYR A 180 -14.20 4.89 -2.21
CA TYR A 180 -13.40 3.81 -2.81
C TYR A 180 -13.47 2.50 -1.99
N ILE A 181 -13.64 2.58 -0.68
CA ILE A 181 -13.84 1.39 0.17
C ILE A 181 -15.20 0.73 -0.14
N GLU A 182 -16.26 1.51 -0.34
CA GLU A 182 -17.56 0.96 -0.73
C GLU A 182 -17.52 0.35 -2.14
N LEU A 183 -16.87 1.00 -3.10
CA LEU A 183 -16.66 0.43 -4.44
C LEU A 183 -15.83 -0.86 -4.41
N CYS A 184 -14.88 -0.99 -3.47
CA CYS A 184 -14.17 -2.27 -3.28
C CYS A 184 -15.13 -3.39 -2.86
N LYS A 185 -16.08 -3.11 -1.96
CA LYS A 185 -17.08 -4.10 -1.53
C LYS A 185 -17.98 -4.53 -2.69
N GLU A 186 -18.25 -3.61 -3.63
CA GLU A 186 -19.08 -3.86 -4.81
C GLU A 186 -18.33 -4.63 -5.92
N TYR A 187 -17.19 -4.11 -6.38
CA TYR A 187 -16.47 -4.66 -7.53
C TYR A 187 -15.48 -5.77 -7.18
N LEU A 188 -14.96 -5.77 -5.96
CA LEU A 188 -13.97 -6.73 -5.46
C LEU A 188 -14.44 -7.38 -4.14
N PRO A 189 -15.64 -8.02 -4.12
CA PRO A 189 -16.14 -8.67 -2.92
C PRO A 189 -15.17 -9.77 -2.47
N GLY A 190 -14.87 -9.78 -1.17
CA GLY A 190 -13.92 -10.73 -0.60
C GLY A 190 -12.43 -10.35 -0.76
N PHE A 191 -12.10 -9.16 -1.26
CA PHE A 191 -10.73 -8.65 -1.22
C PHE A 191 -10.48 -7.82 0.05
N PRO A 192 -9.36 -8.03 0.75
CA PRO A 192 -8.95 -7.15 1.84
C PRO A 192 -8.66 -5.73 1.36
N VAL A 193 -8.89 -4.77 2.26
CA VAL A 193 -8.71 -3.34 1.97
C VAL A 193 -7.74 -2.71 2.98
N ALA A 194 -6.96 -1.74 2.52
CA ALA A 194 -6.19 -0.83 3.37
C ALA A 194 -6.59 0.62 3.10
N PHE A 195 -6.91 1.39 4.14
CA PHE A 195 -7.07 2.83 4.03
C PHE A 195 -5.70 3.50 3.86
N ILE A 196 -5.51 4.27 2.79
CA ILE A 196 -4.32 5.07 2.54
C ILE A 196 -4.53 6.51 3.03
N GLY A 197 -3.63 7.02 3.87
CA GLY A 197 -3.69 8.44 4.22
C GLY A 197 -2.61 8.96 5.18
N TRP A 198 -2.70 10.25 5.48
CA TRP A 198 -1.78 10.96 6.36
C TRP A 198 -2.42 11.49 7.65
N SER A 199 -3.74 11.35 7.81
CA SER A 199 -4.50 11.90 8.94
C SER A 199 -4.99 10.78 9.84
N LEU A 200 -4.43 10.67 11.05
CA LEU A 200 -4.92 9.73 12.06
C LEU A 200 -6.36 10.00 12.46
N LEU A 201 -6.77 11.27 12.46
CA LEU A 201 -8.15 11.64 12.79
C LEU A 201 -9.14 11.07 11.76
N TYR A 202 -8.80 11.17 10.47
CA TYR A 202 -9.63 10.61 9.42
C TYR A 202 -9.54 9.07 9.40
N ALA A 203 -8.32 8.50 9.53
CA ALA A 203 -8.10 7.07 9.61
C ALA A 203 -8.90 6.41 10.76
N SER A 204 -9.00 7.10 11.91
CA SER A 204 -9.74 6.60 13.09
C SER A 204 -11.23 6.37 12.84
N LYS A 205 -11.81 6.94 11.78
CA LYS A 205 -13.19 6.62 11.39
C LYS A 205 -13.33 5.19 10.90
N PHE A 206 -12.33 4.70 10.17
CA PHE A 206 -12.29 3.33 9.66
C PHE A 206 -11.90 2.33 10.74
N LEU A 207 -11.54 2.77 11.96
CA LEU A 207 -11.43 1.86 13.11
C LEU A 207 -12.79 1.24 13.50
N ARG A 208 -13.91 1.76 13.01
CA ARG A 208 -15.23 1.17 13.20
C ARG A 208 -15.61 0.19 12.10
N GLU A 209 -14.94 0.28 10.95
CA GLU A 209 -15.14 -0.66 9.85
C GLU A 209 -14.35 -1.94 10.11
N PRO A 210 -14.99 -3.12 10.00
CA PRO A 210 -14.31 -4.38 10.23
C PRO A 210 -13.23 -4.61 9.16
N ASN A 211 -12.07 -5.11 9.59
CA ASN A 211 -10.96 -5.57 8.74
C ASN A 211 -10.35 -4.55 7.75
N VAL A 212 -10.66 -3.25 7.86
CA VAL A 212 -9.92 -2.22 7.11
C VAL A 212 -8.52 -2.07 7.72
N ASN A 213 -7.49 -2.45 6.98
CA ASN A 213 -6.10 -2.22 7.35
C ASN A 213 -5.70 -0.75 7.13
N PHE A 214 -4.51 -0.35 7.57
CA PHE A 214 -4.08 1.04 7.50
C PHE A 214 -2.73 1.19 6.82
N ASN A 215 -2.70 1.90 5.69
CA ASN A 215 -1.49 2.30 4.99
C ASN A 215 -1.22 3.80 5.24
N LEU A 216 -0.40 4.12 6.24
CA LEU A 216 -0.31 5.49 6.75
C LEU A 216 1.07 6.13 6.57
N ILE A 217 1.07 7.44 6.34
CA ILE A 217 2.32 8.19 6.25
C ILE A 217 3.10 8.04 7.57
N GLN A 218 4.39 7.70 7.49
CA GLN A 218 5.23 7.36 8.64
C GLN A 218 5.20 8.45 9.72
N GLN A 219 5.24 9.73 9.33
CA GLN A 219 5.26 10.86 10.27
C GLN A 219 3.96 10.99 11.07
N ALA A 220 2.82 10.51 10.55
CA ALA A 220 1.58 10.48 11.30
C ALA A 220 1.63 9.42 12.42
N LEU A 221 2.36 8.33 12.22
CA LEU A 221 2.54 7.27 13.20
C LEU A 221 3.58 7.63 14.28
N ALA A 222 4.46 8.59 14.00
CA ALA A 222 5.43 9.08 14.96
C ALA A 222 4.76 9.83 16.13
N GLY A 223 5.05 9.40 17.36
CA GLY A 223 4.63 10.06 18.60
C GLY A 223 3.44 9.38 19.32
N PRO A 224 2.90 10.03 20.37
CA PRO A 224 1.89 9.42 21.25
C PRO A 224 0.58 9.08 20.54
N CYS A 225 0.09 9.96 19.65
CA CYS A 225 -1.14 9.74 18.90
C CYS A 225 -1.02 8.53 17.96
N GLY A 226 0.08 8.43 17.23
CA GLY A 226 0.36 7.28 16.37
C GLY A 226 0.53 5.98 17.16
N THR A 227 1.23 6.03 18.30
CA THR A 227 1.35 4.87 19.20
C THR A 227 -0.02 4.36 19.67
N ARG A 228 -0.90 5.27 20.12
CA ARG A 228 -2.26 4.93 20.54
C ARG A 228 -3.09 4.38 19.39
N PHE A 229 -2.93 4.94 18.19
CA PHE A 229 -3.62 4.49 17.00
C PHE A 229 -3.20 3.07 16.61
N MET A 230 -1.90 2.79 16.51
CA MET A 230 -1.38 1.46 16.21
C MET A 230 -1.89 0.41 17.21
N ALA A 231 -1.82 0.72 18.51
CA ALA A 231 -2.36 -0.17 19.54
C ALA A 231 -3.86 -0.42 19.39
N ALA A 232 -4.64 0.57 18.95
CA ALA A 232 -6.07 0.41 18.69
C ALA A 232 -6.36 -0.40 17.42
N ALA A 233 -5.55 -0.25 16.36
CA ALA A 233 -5.63 -1.06 15.16
C ALA A 233 -5.30 -2.53 15.46
N HIS A 234 -4.19 -2.78 16.15
CA HIS A 234 -3.74 -4.13 16.53
C HIS A 234 -4.71 -4.85 17.47
N ARG A 235 -5.29 -4.16 18.46
CA ARG A 235 -6.34 -4.74 19.33
C ARG A 235 -7.57 -5.20 18.55
N ALA A 236 -7.80 -4.63 17.37
CA ALA A 236 -8.88 -5.01 16.48
C ALA A 236 -8.42 -5.93 15.33
N GLY A 237 -7.22 -6.50 15.42
CA GLY A 237 -6.69 -7.45 14.44
C GLY A 237 -6.35 -6.84 13.08
N ARG A 238 -6.09 -5.53 13.02
CA ARG A 238 -5.83 -4.81 11.76
C ARG A 238 -4.35 -4.47 11.61
N SER A 239 -3.81 -4.72 10.43
CA SER A 239 -2.43 -4.42 10.09
C SER A 239 -2.23 -2.92 9.86
N VAL A 240 -1.06 -2.42 10.26
CA VAL A 240 -0.62 -1.04 10.00
C VAL A 240 0.67 -1.06 9.18
N PHE A 241 0.64 -0.44 8.01
CA PHE A 241 1.77 -0.21 7.13
C PHE A 241 2.22 1.25 7.21
N ALA A 242 3.53 1.48 7.13
CA ALA A 242 4.13 2.81 7.13
C ALA A 242 4.76 3.13 5.78
N TRP A 243 4.37 4.26 5.17
CA TRP A 243 4.95 4.75 3.91
C TRP A 243 5.44 6.21 3.99
N THR A 244 6.38 6.65 3.17
CA THR A 244 7.44 5.84 2.57
C THR A 244 8.66 5.93 3.48
N VAL A 245 9.23 4.79 3.88
CA VAL A 245 10.33 4.72 4.85
C VAL A 245 11.62 4.32 4.13
N ASN A 246 12.50 5.29 3.90
CA ASN A 246 13.75 5.07 3.17
C ASN A 246 15.01 5.27 4.04
N GLU A 247 14.86 5.81 5.25
CA GLU A 247 15.99 6.00 6.17
C GLU A 247 16.05 4.85 7.17
N GLU A 248 17.24 4.28 7.35
CA GLU A 248 17.51 3.18 8.29
C GLU A 248 17.04 3.47 9.72
N GLU A 249 17.26 4.68 10.23
CA GLU A 249 16.79 5.09 11.58
C GLU A 249 15.27 4.92 11.73
N TRP A 250 14.51 5.21 10.67
CA TRP A 250 13.06 5.06 10.66
C TRP A 250 12.62 3.62 10.38
N MET A 251 13.41 2.85 9.64
CA MET A 251 13.21 1.41 9.49
C MET A 251 13.32 0.69 10.84
N GLU A 252 14.38 0.95 11.60
CA GLU A 252 14.53 0.43 12.97
C GLU A 252 13.41 0.91 13.89
N TRP A 253 12.98 2.16 13.73
CA TRP A 253 11.84 2.68 14.49
C TRP A 253 10.56 1.89 14.19
N CYS A 254 10.28 1.55 12.93
CA CYS A 254 9.15 0.73 12.55
C CYS A 254 9.22 -0.67 13.19
N ILE A 255 10.39 -1.30 13.20
CA ILE A 255 10.63 -2.59 13.88
C ILE A 255 10.35 -2.46 15.39
N ARG A 256 10.96 -1.47 16.06
CA ARG A 256 10.76 -1.22 17.50
C ARG A 256 9.32 -0.94 17.89
N LYS A 257 8.54 -0.33 16.99
CA LYS A 257 7.14 0.02 17.22
C LYS A 257 6.15 -1.06 16.81
N GLY A 258 6.62 -2.17 16.24
CA GLY A 258 5.77 -3.28 15.84
C GLY A 258 4.84 -2.92 14.67
N VAL A 259 5.30 -2.11 13.73
CA VAL A 259 4.58 -1.87 12.48
C VAL A 259 4.50 -3.19 11.70
N ASP A 260 3.39 -3.46 11.00
CA ASP A 260 3.19 -4.73 10.30
C ASP A 260 3.88 -4.80 8.94
N GLY A 261 4.06 -3.65 8.30
CA GLY A 261 4.73 -3.53 7.00
C GLY A 261 5.39 -2.18 6.80
N VAL A 262 6.55 -2.19 6.16
CA VAL A 262 7.30 -0.99 5.80
C VAL A 262 7.33 -0.87 4.29
N ILE A 263 6.74 0.21 3.79
CA ILE A 263 6.72 0.54 2.36
C ILE A 263 7.95 1.40 2.07
N THR A 264 8.86 0.86 1.27
CA THR A 264 10.19 1.45 1.05
C THR A 264 10.61 1.35 -0.41
N ASP A 265 11.35 2.35 -0.88
CA ASP A 265 11.97 2.33 -2.20
C ASP A 265 13.11 1.30 -2.27
N ASP A 266 13.73 0.97 -1.12
CA ASP A 266 14.85 0.02 -1.01
C ASP A 266 14.50 -1.18 -0.10
N PRO A 267 13.71 -2.15 -0.60
CA PRO A 267 13.38 -3.35 0.14
C PRO A 267 14.61 -4.16 0.57
N LYS A 268 15.71 -4.12 -0.20
CA LYS A 268 16.95 -4.82 0.16
C LYS A 268 17.56 -4.23 1.43
N LEU A 269 17.72 -2.91 1.47
CA LEU A 269 18.23 -2.24 2.67
C LEU A 269 17.35 -2.56 3.88
N PHE A 270 16.03 -2.55 3.73
CA PHE A 270 15.14 -2.86 4.85
C PHE A 270 15.27 -4.32 5.33
N LEU A 271 15.43 -5.28 4.42
CA LEU A 271 15.69 -6.68 4.77
C LEU A 271 17.02 -6.82 5.51
N GLU A 272 18.08 -6.14 5.08
CA GLU A 272 19.37 -6.13 5.79
C GLU A 272 19.26 -5.51 7.19
N VAL A 273 18.43 -4.47 7.37
CA VAL A 273 18.13 -3.89 8.69
C VAL A 273 17.41 -4.90 9.59
N CYS A 274 16.43 -5.63 9.05
CA CYS A 274 15.73 -6.70 9.77
C CYS A 274 16.67 -7.84 10.19
N GLU A 275 17.59 -8.26 9.31
CA GLU A 275 18.58 -9.29 9.61
C GLU A 275 19.53 -8.85 10.73
N ARG A 276 20.06 -7.62 10.66
CA ARG A 276 20.89 -7.04 11.74
C ARG A 276 20.13 -6.98 13.06
N TRP A 277 18.88 -6.53 13.02
CA TRP A 277 18.02 -6.45 14.21
C TRP A 277 17.85 -7.81 14.89
N CYS A 278 17.56 -8.87 14.12
CA CYS A 278 17.45 -10.23 14.65
C CYS A 278 18.78 -10.75 15.21
N GLY A 279 19.89 -10.53 14.50
CA GLY A 279 21.22 -10.94 14.95
C GLY A 279 21.68 -10.24 16.23
N GLU A 280 21.28 -8.99 16.44
CA GLU A 280 21.54 -8.24 17.68
C GLU A 280 20.62 -8.66 18.82
N ALA A 281 19.32 -8.88 18.56
CA ALA A 281 18.37 -9.35 19.56
C ALA A 281 18.77 -10.72 20.13
N GLY A 282 19.28 -11.63 19.28
CA GLY A 282 19.83 -12.92 19.71
C GLY A 282 21.08 -12.81 20.59
N LYS A 283 21.87 -11.73 20.45
CA LYS A 283 23.05 -11.47 21.29
C LYS A 283 22.70 -10.75 22.61
N ALA A 284 21.74 -9.83 22.58
CA ALA A 284 21.28 -9.08 23.76
C ALA A 284 20.54 -9.95 24.78
N ALA A 285 19.99 -11.09 24.38
CA ALA A 285 19.45 -12.10 25.29
C ALA A 285 20.52 -12.74 26.22
N GLY A 286 21.81 -12.44 26.01
CA GLY A 286 22.93 -12.87 26.85
C GLY A 286 23.73 -11.76 27.55
N ASP A 287 23.45 -10.48 27.30
CA ASP A 287 24.15 -9.36 27.95
C ASP A 287 23.26 -8.12 28.02
N ASP A 288 22.83 -7.78 29.24
CA ASP A 288 22.00 -6.62 29.54
C ASP A 288 22.84 -5.35 29.49
N ARG A 289 22.93 -4.77 28.29
CA ARG A 289 23.15 -3.34 28.04
C ARG A 289 23.24 -3.09 26.54
N ARG A 290 22.45 -2.12 26.02
CA ARG A 290 23.01 -1.00 25.23
C ARG A 290 22.00 0.08 24.83
N GLY A 291 22.48 1.31 24.89
CA GLY A 291 21.92 2.46 24.20
C GLY A 291 22.49 2.57 22.79
N GLY A 292 21.60 2.78 21.81
CA GLY A 292 21.97 3.11 20.44
C GLY A 292 22.50 4.55 20.30
N ALA A 293 23.28 4.78 19.25
CA ALA A 293 23.82 6.10 18.91
C ALA A 293 22.67 7.12 18.76
N ARG A 294 22.72 8.20 19.54
CA ARG A 294 21.71 9.26 19.49
C ARG A 294 21.91 10.10 18.22
N PRO A 295 20.87 10.33 17.41
CA PRO A 295 20.99 11.20 16.25
C PRO A 295 21.45 12.61 16.66
N SER A 296 22.14 13.30 15.76
CA SER A 296 22.62 14.66 16.02
C SER A 296 21.45 15.57 16.42
N ALA A 297 21.70 16.54 17.30
CA ALA A 297 20.64 17.43 17.81
C ALA A 297 19.88 18.15 16.68
N LEU A 298 20.60 18.57 15.63
CA LEU A 298 20.04 19.24 14.46
C LEU A 298 19.09 18.33 13.66
N ARG A 299 19.43 17.04 13.53
CA ARG A 299 18.61 16.05 12.83
C ARG A 299 17.32 15.74 13.59
N ARG A 300 17.40 15.65 14.93
CA ARG A 300 16.22 15.49 15.80
C ARG A 300 15.27 16.68 15.71
N VAL A 301 15.79 17.90 15.71
CA VAL A 301 14.98 19.12 15.55
C VAL A 301 14.26 19.10 14.20
N ARG A 302 14.96 18.84 13.10
CA ARG A 302 14.34 18.74 11.76
C ARG A 302 13.24 17.67 11.67
N GLN A 303 13.48 16.48 12.20
CA GLN A 303 12.50 15.40 12.24
C GLN A 303 11.27 15.79 13.09
N PHE A 304 11.49 16.38 14.27
CA PHE A 304 10.40 16.84 15.12
C PHE A 304 9.57 17.94 14.44
N THR A 305 10.21 18.91 13.81
CA THR A 305 9.53 19.97 13.04
C THR A 305 8.73 19.38 11.89
N ALA A 306 9.26 18.41 11.14
CA ALA A 306 8.54 17.74 10.05
C ALA A 306 7.29 16.99 10.55
N VAL A 307 7.40 16.26 11.66
CA VAL A 307 6.26 15.57 12.30
C VAL A 307 5.18 16.57 12.71
N VAL A 308 5.55 17.66 13.36
CA VAL A 308 4.60 18.71 13.78
C VAL A 308 3.92 19.37 12.58
N ILE A 309 4.68 19.71 11.52
CA ILE A 309 4.11 20.31 10.30
C ILE A 309 3.11 19.34 9.64
N VAL A 310 3.47 18.07 9.47
CA VAL A 310 2.57 17.07 8.87
C VAL A 310 1.31 16.92 9.70
N GLN A 311 1.40 16.87 11.04
CA GLN A 311 0.24 16.79 11.92
C GLN A 311 -0.67 18.03 11.81
N LEU A 312 -0.10 19.22 11.73
CA LEU A 312 -0.86 20.47 11.55
C LEU A 312 -1.54 20.53 10.17
N LEU A 313 -0.81 20.21 9.09
CA LEU A 313 -1.35 20.17 7.73
C LEU A 313 -2.43 19.10 7.58
N ALA A 314 -2.22 17.91 8.14
CA ALA A 314 -3.20 16.83 8.17
C ALA A 314 -4.49 17.29 8.85
N THR A 315 -4.37 18.01 9.96
CA THR A 315 -5.53 18.56 10.70
C THR A 315 -6.28 19.60 9.86
N LEU A 316 -5.55 20.55 9.24
CA LEU A 316 -6.13 21.58 8.38
C LEU A 316 -6.84 20.99 7.14
N MET A 317 -6.18 20.09 6.43
CA MET A 317 -6.74 19.40 5.26
C MET A 317 -7.96 18.55 5.62
N THR A 318 -7.92 17.87 6.77
CA THR A 318 -9.06 17.10 7.26
C THR A 318 -10.26 18.03 7.48
N GLY A 319 -10.05 19.20 8.10
CA GLY A 319 -11.08 20.23 8.24
C GLY A 319 -11.66 20.69 6.90
N LEU A 320 -10.82 20.87 5.89
CA LEU A 320 -11.26 21.27 4.54
C LEU A 320 -12.08 20.16 3.84
N LEU A 321 -11.67 18.90 3.97
CA LEU A 321 -12.41 17.74 3.45
C LEU A 321 -13.77 17.60 4.14
N PHE A 322 -13.85 17.81 5.45
CA PHE A 322 -15.12 17.86 6.19
C PHE A 322 -16.01 19.00 5.74
N TYR A 323 -15.45 20.19 5.53
CA TYR A 323 -16.20 21.34 5.01
C TYR A 323 -16.78 21.03 3.62
N LYS A 324 -15.96 20.52 2.70
CA LYS A 324 -16.41 20.15 1.34
C LYS A 324 -17.46 19.03 1.35
N SER A 325 -17.27 17.99 2.17
CA SER A 325 -18.22 16.87 2.31
C SER A 325 -19.56 17.35 2.87
N GLY A 326 -19.53 18.19 3.92
CA GLY A 326 -20.74 18.79 4.50
C GLY A 326 -21.46 19.75 3.55
N VAL A 327 -20.73 20.46 2.67
CA VAL A 327 -21.33 21.28 1.60
C VAL A 327 -21.96 20.40 0.52
N MET A 328 -21.32 19.31 0.10
CA MET A 328 -21.87 18.37 -0.88
C MET A 328 -23.13 17.66 -0.36
N GLU A 329 -23.14 17.25 0.90
CA GLU A 329 -24.29 16.58 1.50
C GLU A 329 -25.49 17.53 1.64
N ARG A 330 -25.25 18.81 1.96
CA ARG A 330 -26.29 19.86 1.93
C ARG A 330 -26.84 20.10 0.53
N LYS A 331 -25.98 20.08 -0.51
CA LYS A 331 -26.42 20.20 -1.91
C LYS A 331 -27.24 18.98 -2.35
N ARG A 332 -26.84 17.76 -2.00
CA ARG A 332 -27.61 16.52 -2.26
C ARG A 332 -28.98 16.56 -1.56
N ARG A 333 -29.05 16.96 -0.29
CA ARG A 333 -30.32 17.08 0.45
C ARG A 333 -31.26 18.15 -0.11
N ARG A 334 -30.72 19.25 -0.69
CA ARG A 334 -31.53 20.26 -1.38
C ARG A 334 -32.10 19.73 -2.71
N LYS A 335 -31.31 18.96 -3.46
CA LYS A 335 -31.72 18.37 -4.75
C LYS A 335 -32.73 17.21 -4.61
N MET A 336 -32.75 16.52 -3.46
CA MET A 336 -33.76 15.51 -3.13
C MET A 336 -35.07 16.10 -2.59
N ARG A 337 -35.11 17.40 -2.28
CA ARG A 337 -36.30 18.11 -1.76
C ARG A 337 -36.96 19.01 -2.83
N SER A 338 -36.45 19.01 -4.06
CA SER A 338 -36.96 19.71 -5.23
C SER A 338 -37.44 18.70 -6.26
#